data_AF-A0A0K9FCP4-F1
#
_entry.id   AF-A0A0K9FCP4-F1
#
_cell.length_a   1.000
_cell.length_b   1.000
_cell.length_c   1.000
_cell.angle_alpha   90.00
_cell.angle_beta   90.00
_cell.angle_gamma   90.00
#
_symmetry.space_group_name_H-M   'P 1'
#
loop_
_entity.id
_entity.type
_entity.pdbx_description
1 polymer ?
#
loop_
_entity_poly.entity_id
_entity_poly.type
_entity_poly.pdbx_seq_one_letter_code
_entity_poly.pdbx_strand_id
1 'polypeptide(L)'
;MDQDIDIETFCVRPNAAEAMSILSDLTSNPKVLELKYRNYLETPFNGYYFKIQYEQMPSEIWNIDMWLFSETRNGPLSRDLVSIMNDSLTIESRKYILNIKEELKKSLVLPSIYVYRAVLDHAIQCIEDFLNWMEQQDVDNQTNWRPSKNNK
;
A
#
# COMPACT_ATOMS: atom_id res chain seq x y z
N MET A 1 8.57 11.91 -7.23
CA MET A 1 7.69 10.80 -6.86
C MET A 1 8.61 9.62 -6.79
N ASP A 2 8.78 9.04 -5.62
CA ASP A 2 9.53 7.78 -5.53
C ASP A 2 8.69 6.76 -6.28
N GLN A 3 9.27 6.17 -7.32
CA GLN A 3 8.56 5.22 -8.16
C GLN A 3 8.43 3.94 -7.34
N ASP A 4 7.21 3.54 -7.03
CA ASP A 4 6.92 2.40 -6.17
C ASP A 4 6.03 1.37 -6.89
N ILE A 5 6.33 0.10 -6.63
CA ILE A 5 5.51 -1.04 -7.04
C ILE A 5 5.31 -1.90 -5.80
N ASP A 6 4.08 -1.99 -5.33
CA ASP A 6 3.67 -2.91 -4.27
C ASP A 6 3.15 -4.22 -4.85
N ILE A 7 3.63 -5.35 -4.32
CA ILE A 7 3.21 -6.69 -4.70
C ILE A 7 2.85 -7.48 -3.44
N GLU A 8 1.64 -8.02 -3.39
CA GLU A 8 1.25 -9.04 -2.41
C GLU A 8 1.26 -10.42 -3.07
N THR A 9 2.01 -11.36 -2.48
CA THR A 9 2.08 -12.76 -2.89
C THR A 9 1.59 -13.66 -1.77
N PHE A 10 0.98 -14.79 -2.14
CA PHE A 10 0.36 -15.72 -1.21
C PHE A 10 0.85 -17.14 -1.47
N CYS A 11 1.08 -17.88 -0.39
CA CYS A 11 1.49 -19.28 -0.46
C CYS A 11 0.88 -20.06 0.72
N VAL A 12 0.60 -21.36 0.54
CA VAL A 12 0.15 -22.25 1.62
C VAL A 12 1.18 -22.32 2.75
N ARG A 13 2.48 -22.32 2.42
CA ARG A 13 3.60 -22.36 3.38
C ARG A 13 4.65 -21.32 3.00
N PRO A 14 4.49 -20.06 3.42
CA PRO A 14 5.49 -19.02 3.21
C PRO A 14 6.84 -19.44 3.79
N ASN A 15 7.90 -19.30 3.00
CA ASN A 15 9.26 -19.60 3.43
C ASN A 15 10.20 -18.47 2.98
N ALA A 16 10.74 -17.73 3.95
CA ALA A 16 11.63 -16.60 3.66
C ALA A 16 12.94 -17.05 2.98
N ALA A 17 13.49 -18.21 3.32
CA ALA A 17 14.74 -18.68 2.74
C ALA A 17 14.59 -19.03 1.26
N GLU A 18 13.49 -19.68 0.89
CA GLU A 18 13.17 -19.98 -0.51
C GLU A 18 12.95 -18.69 -1.30
N ALA A 19 12.19 -17.73 -0.76
CA ALA A 19 11.98 -16.44 -1.39
C ALA A 19 13.30 -15.66 -1.57
N MET A 20 14.17 -15.61 -0.55
CA MET A 20 15.48 -14.98 -0.65
C MET A 20 16.36 -15.63 -1.71
N SER A 21 16.34 -16.97 -1.82
CA SER A 21 17.11 -17.68 -2.85
C SER A 21 16.65 -17.34 -4.26
N ILE A 22 15.35 -17.13 -4.47
CA ILE A 22 14.82 -16.72 -5.78
C ILE A 22 15.19 -15.26 -6.06
N LEU A 23 15.03 -14.38 -5.08
CA LEU A 23 15.31 -12.95 -5.22
C LEU A 23 16.82 -12.66 -5.34
N SER A 24 17.69 -13.51 -4.79
CA SER A 24 19.14 -13.32 -4.87
C SER A 24 19.65 -13.36 -6.31
N ASP A 25 19.02 -14.14 -7.19
CA ASP A 25 19.41 -14.20 -8.60
C ASP A 25 19.28 -12.84 -9.29
N LEU A 26 18.30 -12.03 -8.86
CA LEU A 26 18.08 -10.68 -9.40
C LEU A 26 19.22 -9.72 -9.05
N THR A 27 19.98 -9.98 -7.98
CA THR A 27 21.11 -9.12 -7.56
C THR A 27 22.29 -9.18 -8.53
N SER A 28 22.31 -10.16 -9.43
CA SER A 28 23.29 -10.23 -10.53
C SER A 28 23.04 -9.16 -11.59
N ASN A 29 21.84 -8.56 -11.63
CA ASN A 29 21.55 -7.45 -12.51
C ASN A 29 22.21 -6.18 -11.97
N PRO A 30 23.11 -5.50 -12.71
CA PRO A 30 23.83 -4.32 -12.23
C PRO A 30 22.93 -3.12 -11.90
N LYS A 31 21.67 -3.15 -12.35
CA LYS A 31 20.67 -2.13 -12.02
C LYS A 31 19.97 -2.39 -10.68
N VAL A 32 20.12 -3.58 -10.10
CA VAL A 32 19.63 -3.86 -8.75
C VAL A 32 20.65 -3.32 -7.76
N LEU A 33 20.27 -2.25 -7.06
CA LEU A 33 21.14 -1.56 -6.10
C LEU A 33 21.07 -2.18 -4.71
N GLU A 34 19.91 -2.73 -4.34
CA GLU A 34 19.66 -3.21 -2.98
C GLU A 34 18.60 -4.32 -2.97
N LEU A 35 18.79 -5.33 -2.12
CA LEU A 35 17.78 -6.29 -1.72
C LEU A 35 17.67 -6.28 -0.19
N LYS A 36 16.47 -6.01 0.34
CA LYS A 36 16.14 -5.99 1.77
C LYS A 36 15.18 -7.11 2.12
N TYR A 37 15.29 -7.62 3.34
CA TYR A 37 14.36 -8.57 3.94
C TYR A 37 14.00 -8.13 5.36
N ARG A 38 12.74 -8.34 5.74
CA ARG A 38 12.30 -8.22 7.13
C ARG A 38 11.25 -9.27 7.48
N ASN A 39 11.42 -9.89 8.64
CA ASN A 39 10.42 -10.79 9.23
C ASN A 39 9.38 -9.98 10.01
N TYR A 40 8.11 -10.14 9.66
CA TYR A 40 6.97 -9.48 10.31
C TYR A 40 5.96 -10.49 10.89
N LEU A 41 6.30 -11.77 11.04
CA LEU A 41 5.38 -12.81 11.52
C LEU A 41 4.77 -12.49 12.89
N GLU A 42 5.58 -11.95 13.81
CA GLU A 42 5.17 -11.58 15.17
C GLU A 42 4.62 -10.15 15.29
N THR A 43 4.17 -9.58 14.18
CA THR A 43 3.56 -8.24 14.13
C THR A 43 2.16 -8.35 13.52
N PRO A 44 1.31 -7.31 13.63
CA PRO A 44 0.01 -7.30 12.94
C PRO A 44 0.10 -7.51 11.43
N PHE A 45 1.24 -7.24 10.78
CA PHE A 45 1.43 -7.52 9.35
C PHE A 45 1.44 -9.02 9.05
N ASN A 46 1.96 -9.86 9.95
CA ASN A 46 1.97 -11.32 9.87
C ASN A 46 2.44 -11.85 8.50
N GLY A 47 3.67 -11.52 8.10
CA GLY A 47 4.23 -11.96 6.82
C GLY A 47 5.73 -11.76 6.69
N TYR A 48 6.26 -12.07 5.52
CA TYR A 48 7.62 -11.73 5.14
C TYR A 48 7.61 -10.57 4.17
N TYR A 49 8.51 -9.61 4.39
CA TYR A 49 8.65 -8.45 3.54
C TYR A 49 10.01 -8.47 2.85
N PHE A 50 10.00 -8.14 1.57
CA PHE A 50 11.16 -7.98 0.72
C PHE A 50 11.07 -6.65 0.00
N LYS A 51 12.23 -6.04 -0.27
CA LYS A 51 12.29 -4.83 -1.09
C LYS A 51 13.48 -4.89 -2.02
N ILE A 52 13.27 -4.55 -3.28
CA ILE A 52 14.34 -4.32 -4.25
C ILE A 52 14.39 -2.83 -4.58
N GLN A 53 15.59 -2.26 -4.60
CA GLN A 53 15.84 -0.97 -5.23
C GLN A 53 16.45 -1.21 -6.61
N TYR A 54 15.80 -0.70 -7.65
CA TYR A 54 16.18 -0.90 -9.04
C TYR A 54 16.38 0.45 -9.75
N GLU A 55 17.55 0.67 -10.33
CA GLU A 55 17.87 1.88 -11.09
C GLU A 55 17.54 1.71 -12.57
N GLN A 56 16.41 2.28 -13.01
CA GLN A 56 16.01 2.19 -14.41
C GLN A 56 16.93 3.04 -15.30
N MET A 57 17.18 4.28 -14.88
CA MET A 57 18.11 5.27 -15.46
C MET A 57 18.87 5.95 -14.32
N PRO A 58 20.02 6.61 -14.56
CA PRO A 58 20.78 7.26 -13.50
C PRO A 58 19.92 8.18 -12.63
N SER A 59 19.91 7.95 -11.31
CA SER A 59 19.07 8.66 -10.32
C SER A 59 17.56 8.37 -10.39
N GLU A 60 17.11 7.48 -11.28
CA GLU A 60 15.73 7.01 -11.38
C GLU A 60 15.59 5.65 -10.67
N ILE A 61 15.38 5.71 -9.35
CA ILE A 61 15.27 4.54 -8.49
C ILE A 61 13.81 4.15 -8.31
N TRP A 62 13.51 2.90 -8.66
CA TRP A 62 12.27 2.21 -8.40
C TRP A 62 12.39 1.38 -7.13
N ASN A 63 11.41 1.50 -6.25
CA ASN A 63 11.23 0.65 -5.09
C ASN A 63 10.20 -0.43 -5.44
N ILE A 64 10.59 -1.69 -5.34
CA ILE A 64 9.69 -2.83 -5.54
C ILE A 64 9.49 -3.47 -4.17
N ASP A 65 8.37 -3.14 -3.55
CA ASP A 65 7.96 -3.57 -2.22
C ASP A 65 7.11 -4.83 -2.34
N MET A 66 7.55 -5.92 -1.72
CA MET A 66 6.95 -7.25 -1.90
C MET A 66 6.62 -7.87 -0.56
N TRP A 67 5.37 -8.28 -0.41
CA TRP A 67 4.89 -9.06 0.73
C TRP A 67 4.67 -10.52 0.33
N LEU A 68 5.09 -11.43 1.19
CA LEU A 68 4.77 -12.84 1.11
C LEU A 68 3.96 -13.25 2.35
N PHE A 69 2.71 -13.63 2.12
CA PHE A 69 1.75 -14.00 3.14
C PHE A 69 1.31 -15.46 3.04
N SER A 70 0.84 -16.00 4.17
CA SER A 70 0.09 -17.26 4.15
C SER A 70 -1.25 -17.05 3.44
N GLU A 71 -1.70 -18.02 2.66
CA GLU A 71 -3.06 -18.02 2.11
C GLU A 71 -4.13 -17.95 3.21
N THR A 72 -3.82 -18.50 4.39
CA THR A 72 -4.71 -18.52 5.56
C THR A 72 -4.48 -17.33 6.50
N ARG A 73 -3.71 -16.32 6.09
CA ARG A 73 -3.47 -15.13 6.89
C ARG A 73 -4.78 -14.39 7.16
N ASN A 74 -4.96 -13.98 8.41
CA ASN A 74 -6.03 -13.09 8.83
C ASN A 74 -5.55 -11.62 8.84
N GLY A 75 -6.48 -10.68 8.66
CA GLY A 75 -6.20 -9.24 8.67
C GLY A 75 -6.44 -8.59 7.31
N PRO A 76 -6.24 -7.26 7.22
CA PRO A 76 -6.52 -6.52 6.01
C PRO A 76 -5.53 -6.91 4.90
N LEU A 77 -6.05 -7.06 3.69
CA LEU A 77 -5.31 -7.35 2.46
C LEU A 77 -5.81 -6.47 1.33
N SER A 78 -4.90 -6.04 0.47
CA SER A 78 -5.24 -5.17 -0.66
C SER A 78 -6.19 -5.87 -1.62
N ARG A 79 -6.02 -7.20 -1.83
CA ARG A 79 -6.90 -8.01 -2.69
C ARG A 79 -8.37 -7.97 -2.26
N ASP A 80 -8.63 -7.85 -0.95
CA ASP A 80 -10.00 -7.86 -0.40
C ASP A 80 -10.74 -6.55 -0.64
N LEU A 81 -10.00 -5.47 -0.98
CA LEU A 81 -10.57 -4.16 -1.29
C LEU A 81 -10.94 -4.03 -2.76
N VAL A 82 -10.32 -4.78 -3.68
CA VAL A 82 -10.43 -4.56 -5.14
C VAL A 82 -11.90 -4.50 -5.61
N SER A 83 -12.70 -5.52 -5.29
CA SER A 83 -14.10 -5.58 -5.72
C SER A 83 -14.92 -4.45 -5.12
N ILE A 84 -14.76 -4.20 -3.82
CA ILE A 84 -15.56 -3.21 -3.09
C ILE A 84 -15.22 -1.80 -3.58
N MET A 85 -13.94 -1.51 -3.81
CA MET A 85 -13.50 -0.23 -4.35
C MET A 85 -14.02 0.01 -5.77
N ASN A 86 -14.05 -1.03 -6.62
CA ASN A 86 -14.63 -0.91 -7.96
C ASN A 86 -16.11 -0.52 -7.93
N ASP A 87 -16.86 -1.07 -6.99
CA ASP A 87 -18.30 -0.77 -6.83
C ASP A 87 -18.55 0.61 -6.20
N SER A 88 -17.69 1.04 -5.27
CA SER A 88 -17.87 2.30 -4.53
C SER A 88 -17.33 3.54 -5.26
N LEU A 89 -16.32 3.40 -6.12
CA LEU A 89 -15.66 4.54 -6.77
C LEU A 89 -16.46 5.07 -7.96
N THR A 90 -16.76 6.37 -7.96
CA THR A 90 -17.32 7.12 -9.09
C THR A 90 -16.22 7.91 -9.82
N ILE A 91 -16.52 8.54 -10.96
CA ILE A 91 -15.57 9.46 -11.61
C ILE A 91 -15.26 10.64 -10.68
N GLU A 92 -16.29 11.13 -10.00
CA GLU A 92 -16.18 12.26 -9.10
C GLU A 92 -15.34 11.94 -7.85
N SER A 93 -15.61 10.81 -7.16
CA SER A 93 -14.80 10.45 -5.99
C SER A 93 -13.35 10.16 -6.36
N ARG A 94 -13.09 9.55 -7.53
CA ARG A 94 -11.72 9.40 -8.05
C ARG A 94 -11.02 10.74 -8.21
N LYS A 95 -11.71 11.77 -8.73
CA LYS A 95 -11.15 13.13 -8.87
C LYS A 95 -10.78 13.72 -7.51
N TYR A 96 -11.68 13.67 -6.52
CA TYR A 96 -11.37 14.19 -5.17
C TYR A 96 -10.21 13.45 -4.51
N ILE A 97 -10.18 12.11 -4.60
CA ILE A 97 -9.07 11.29 -4.08
C ILE A 97 -7.74 11.70 -4.72
N LEU A 98 -7.70 11.85 -6.04
CA LEU A 98 -6.48 12.21 -6.75
C LEU A 98 -6.01 13.61 -6.39
N ASN A 99 -6.92 14.58 -6.33
CA ASN A 99 -6.59 15.95 -5.92
C ASN A 99 -5.98 15.98 -4.51
N ILE A 100 -6.62 15.34 -3.52
CA ILE A 100 -6.11 15.29 -2.15
C ILE A 100 -4.74 14.61 -2.11
N LYS A 101 -4.54 13.49 -2.83
CA LYS A 101 -3.24 12.79 -2.90
C LYS A 101 -2.14 13.66 -3.51
N GLU A 102 -2.43 14.39 -4.58
CA GLU A 102 -1.45 15.28 -5.22
C GLU A 102 -1.04 16.44 -4.31
N GLU A 103 -1.97 16.97 -3.52
CA GLU A 103 -1.67 18.02 -2.55
C GLU A 103 -0.89 17.49 -1.34
N LEU A 104 -1.26 16.32 -0.80
CA LEU A 104 -0.54 15.68 0.32
C LEU A 104 0.92 15.38 0.00
N LYS A 105 1.22 14.97 -1.24
CA LYS A 105 2.60 14.71 -1.70
C LYS A 105 3.56 15.87 -1.46
N LYS A 106 3.05 17.10 -1.32
CA LYS A 106 3.85 18.30 -1.09
C LYS A 106 4.21 18.51 0.39
N SER A 107 3.47 17.90 1.32
CA SER A 107 3.48 18.30 2.74
C SER A 107 3.64 17.15 3.72
N LEU A 108 3.10 15.95 3.45
CA LEU A 108 3.05 14.88 4.46
C LEU A 108 2.87 13.49 3.83
N VAL A 109 3.51 12.48 4.44
CA VAL A 109 3.27 11.07 4.12
C VAL A 109 2.23 10.52 5.09
N LEU A 110 0.99 10.39 4.63
CA LEU A 110 -0.11 9.77 5.35
C LEU A 110 -0.56 8.46 4.67
N PRO A 111 -1.09 7.48 5.43
CA PRO A 111 -1.59 6.25 4.82
C PRO A 111 -2.76 6.54 3.87
N SER A 112 -2.58 6.18 2.60
CA SER A 112 -3.53 6.50 1.52
C SER A 112 -4.96 6.03 1.79
N ILE A 113 -5.14 4.95 2.57
CA ILE A 113 -6.45 4.38 2.91
C ILE A 113 -7.38 5.40 3.59
N TYR A 114 -6.81 6.35 4.35
CA TYR A 114 -7.57 7.40 5.02
C TYR A 114 -8.12 8.43 4.02
N VAL A 115 -7.42 8.69 2.91
CA VAL A 115 -7.95 9.55 1.83
C VAL A 115 -9.21 8.92 1.22
N TYR A 116 -9.16 7.61 0.95
CA TYR A 116 -10.33 6.90 0.41
C TYR A 116 -11.50 6.93 1.40
N ARG A 117 -11.25 6.71 2.69
CA ARG A 117 -12.26 6.78 3.74
C ARG A 117 -12.90 8.16 3.86
N ALA A 118 -12.10 9.21 3.90
CA ALA A 118 -12.57 10.60 3.97
C ALA A 118 -13.52 10.93 2.81
N VAL A 119 -13.13 10.56 1.58
CA VAL A 119 -13.93 10.87 0.39
C VAL A 119 -15.20 10.01 0.33
N LEU A 120 -15.10 8.71 0.60
CA LEU A 120 -16.21 7.78 0.38
C LEU A 120 -17.23 7.77 1.52
N ASP A 121 -16.81 7.87 2.78
CA ASP A 121 -17.72 7.80 3.93
C ASP A 121 -18.06 9.17 4.52
N HIS A 122 -17.21 10.19 4.31
CA HIS A 122 -17.39 11.53 4.88
C HIS A 122 -17.59 12.63 3.84
N ALA A 123 -17.66 12.26 2.55
CA ALA A 123 -17.86 13.19 1.43
C ALA A 123 -16.87 14.38 1.41
N ILE A 124 -15.67 14.18 1.94
CA ILE A 124 -14.59 15.20 1.94
C ILE A 124 -14.05 15.35 0.51
N GLN A 125 -13.86 16.59 0.06
CA GLN A 125 -13.55 16.88 -1.36
C GLN A 125 -12.27 17.70 -1.57
N CYS A 126 -11.67 18.24 -0.51
CA CYS A 126 -10.48 19.09 -0.57
C CYS A 126 -9.47 18.73 0.53
N ILE A 127 -8.25 19.25 0.39
CA ILE A 127 -7.15 18.99 1.32
C ILE A 127 -7.38 19.58 2.72
N GLU A 128 -8.00 20.75 2.81
CA GLU A 128 -8.19 21.47 4.08
C GLU A 128 -9.12 20.66 5.01
N ASP A 129 -10.27 20.24 4.50
CA ASP A 129 -11.21 19.39 5.23
C ASP A 129 -10.60 18.02 5.56
N PHE A 130 -9.77 17.47 4.67
CA PHE A 130 -9.07 16.21 4.92
C PHE A 130 -8.10 16.34 6.11
N LEU A 131 -7.27 17.38 6.15
CA LEU A 131 -6.31 17.59 7.24
C LEU A 131 -7.04 17.79 8.58
N ASN A 132 -8.11 18.59 8.61
CA ASN A 132 -8.95 18.77 9.79
C ASN A 132 -9.57 17.45 10.28
N TRP A 133 -10.02 16.61 9.36
CA TRP A 133 -10.55 15.29 9.70
C TRP A 133 -9.47 14.32 10.21
N MET A 134 -8.26 14.42 9.68
CA MET A 134 -7.11 13.59 10.05
C MET A 134 -6.63 13.82 11.49
N GLU A 135 -6.76 15.04 12.03
CA GLU A 135 -6.41 15.34 13.43
C GLU A 135 -7.18 14.49 14.45
N GLN A 136 -8.32 13.94 14.04
CA GLN A 136 -9.19 13.11 14.87
C GLN A 136 -8.99 11.60 14.65
N GLN A 137 -8.08 11.19 13.76
CA GLN A 137 -7.86 9.79 13.43
C GLN A 137 -6.65 9.21 14.17
N ASP A 138 -6.82 7.99 14.71
CA ASP A 138 -5.71 7.16 15.16
C ASP A 138 -5.15 6.36 13.96
N VAL A 139 -3.98 6.76 13.48
CA VAL A 139 -3.31 6.17 12.31
C VAL A 139 -2.28 5.11 12.64
N ASP A 140 -2.03 4.84 13.93
CA ASP A 140 -0.92 3.96 14.35
C ASP A 140 -1.25 2.47 14.15
N ASN A 141 -2.54 2.14 13.96
CA ASN A 141 -3.03 0.79 13.83
C ASN A 141 -3.43 0.43 12.38
N GLN A 142 -3.30 -0.86 12.05
CA GLN A 142 -3.86 -1.37 10.80
C GLN A 142 -5.39 -1.21 10.81
N THR A 143 -5.93 -0.77 9.69
CA THR A 143 -7.37 -0.57 9.53
C THR A 143 -7.99 -1.70 8.71
N ASN A 144 -9.14 -2.20 9.20
CA ASN A 144 -10.02 -3.10 8.44
C ASN A 144 -11.13 -2.34 7.71
N TRP A 145 -10.96 -1.02 7.55
CA TRP A 145 -11.95 -0.18 6.88
C TRP A 145 -12.26 -0.70 5.47
N ARG A 146 -13.55 -0.69 5.16
CA ARG A 146 -14.10 -0.96 3.84
C ARG A 146 -15.16 0.10 3.59
N PRO A 147 -15.28 0.66 2.37
CA PRO A 147 -16.25 1.70 2.11
C PRO A 147 -17.66 1.16 2.36
N SER A 148 -18.50 2.02 2.94
CA SER A 148 -19.91 1.72 3.16
C SER A 148 -20.57 1.43 1.80
N LYS A 149 -21.46 0.43 1.72
CA LYS A 149 -22.30 0.29 0.52
C LYS A 149 -23.11 1.57 0.40
N ASN A 150 -22.77 2.41 -0.57
CA ASN A 150 -23.61 3.55 -0.94
C ASN A 150 -24.95 2.96 -1.37
N ASN A 151 -25.96 3.07 -0.50
CA ASN A 151 -27.36 2.91 -0.90
C ASN A 151 -27.65 4.05 -1.88
N LYS A 152 -27.39 3.79 -3.16
CA LYS A 152 -27.87 4.64 -4.25
C LYS A 152 -29.39 4.66 -4.24
#